data_AF-A0AAU6SUK5-F1
#
_entry.id   AF-A0AAU6SUK5-F1
#
_cell.length_a   1.000
_cell.length_b   1.000
_cell.length_c   1.000
_cell.angle_alpha   90.00
_cell.angle_beta   90.00
_cell.angle_gamma   90.00
#
_symmetry.space_group_name_H-M   'P 1'
#
loop_
_entity.id
_entity.type
_entity.pdbx_description
1 polymer ?
#
loop_
_entity_poly.entity_id
_entity_poly.type
_entity_poly.pdbx_seq_one_letter_code
_entity_poly.pdbx_strand_id
1 'polypeptide(L)' 'MKRSSATSRLQMIKEVAKRNTSPTNADPMAQYINTLIHNKTSQPKQEPKRIFSGLHFDEHAGGWVSDNWDNK' A
#
# COMPACT_ATOMS: atom_id res chain seq x y z
N MET A 1 23.77 37.44 20.86
CA MET A 1 23.90 36.03 20.42
C MET A 1 24.33 36.00 18.96
N LYS A 2 25.51 35.45 18.64
CA LYS A 2 25.98 35.32 17.25
C LYS A 2 25.01 34.39 16.50
N ARG A 3 24.42 34.86 15.40
CA ARG A 3 23.52 34.03 14.56
C ARG A 3 24.36 32.87 14.01
N SER A 4 24.01 31.64 14.37
CA SER A 4 24.60 30.44 13.78
C SER A 4 24.54 30.53 12.25
N SER A 5 25.67 30.28 11.57
CA SER A 5 25.72 30.30 10.11
C SER A 5 24.68 29.35 9.52
N ALA A 6 24.16 29.66 8.32
CA ALA A 6 23.17 28.81 7.65
C ALA A 6 23.67 27.35 7.55
N THR A 7 24.95 27.17 7.21
CA THR A 7 25.61 25.86 7.15
C THR A 7 25.60 25.12 8.48
N SER A 8 25.90 25.82 9.59
CA SER A 8 25.90 25.21 10.92
C SER A 8 24.50 24.76 11.35
N ARG A 9 23.46 25.55 11.03
CA ARG A 9 22.07 25.15 11.27
C ARG A 9 21.67 23.92 10.45
N LEU A 10 22.05 23.88 9.17
CA LEU A 10 21.76 22.75 8.29
C LEU A 10 22.48 21.46 8.75
N GLN A 11 23.71 21.57 9.23
CA GLN A 11 24.44 20.43 9.81
C GLN A 11 23.73 19.91 11.06
N MET A 12 23.26 20.79 11.94
CA MET A 12 22.51 20.41 13.13
C MET A 12 21.20 19.70 12.77
N ILE A 13 20.44 20.24 11.80
CA ILE A 13 19.20 19.62 11.30
C ILE A 13 19.49 18.23 10.72
N LYS A 14 20.54 18.09 9.92
CA LYS A 14 20.96 16.81 9.32
C LYS A 14 21.29 15.77 10.39
N GLU A 15 22.03 16.15 11.41
CA GLU A 15 22.42 15.24 12.50
C GLU A 15 21.21 14.81 13.34
N VAL A 16 20.25 15.70 13.60
CA VAL A 16 19.00 15.35 14.28
C VAL A 16 18.12 14.43 13.43
N ALA A 17 17.97 14.73 12.14
CA ALA A 17 17.18 13.89 11.22
C ALA A 17 17.75 12.46 11.15
N LYS A 18 19.07 12.30 11.04
CA LYS A 18 19.74 10.99 11.04
C LYS A 18 19.53 10.19 12.32
N ARG A 19 19.51 10.86 13.48
CA ARG A 19 19.25 10.21 14.78
C ARG A 19 17.80 9.73 14.89
N ASN A 20 16.86 10.52 14.37
CA ASN A 20 15.43 10.17 14.39
C ASN A 20 15.06 9.09 13.37
N THR A 21 15.86 8.90 12.33
CA THR A 21 15.75 7.74 11.42
C THR A 21 16.46 6.50 11.93
N SER A 22 17.14 6.57 13.09
CA SER A 22 17.77 5.40 13.70
C SER A 22 16.70 4.38 14.12
N PRO A 23 16.85 3.10 13.76
CA PRO A 23 15.81 2.06 13.92
C PRO A 23 15.47 1.71 15.38
N THR A 24 16.06 2.39 16.37
CA THR A 24 15.88 2.10 17.80
C THR A 24 14.49 2.47 18.33
N ASN A 25 13.68 3.21 17.59
CA ASN A 25 12.26 3.50 17.89
C ASN A 25 11.38 3.32 16.64
N ALA A 26 11.61 2.26 15.87
CA ALA A 26 10.73 1.97 14.75
C ALA A 26 9.41 1.40 15.29
N ASP A 27 8.37 2.25 15.30
CA ASP A 27 6.97 1.86 15.51
C ASP A 27 6.68 0.52 14.79
N PRO A 28 6.09 -0.48 15.47
CA PRO A 28 5.74 -1.76 14.87
C PRO A 28 4.98 -1.61 13.54
N MET A 29 4.14 -0.57 13.42
CA MET A 29 3.42 -0.27 12.18
C MET A 29 4.37 0.23 11.08
N ALA A 30 5.33 1.09 11.41
CA ALA A 30 6.33 1.55 10.45
C ALA A 30 7.20 0.39 9.93
N GLN A 31 7.56 -0.56 10.78
CA GLN A 31 8.24 -1.78 10.36
C GLN A 31 7.36 -2.62 9.44
N TYR A 32 6.08 -2.83 9.80
CA TYR A 32 5.14 -3.59 8.99
C TYR A 32 4.93 -2.98 7.59
N ILE A 33 4.72 -1.66 7.51
CA ILE A 33 4.62 -0.95 6.22
C ILE A 33 5.90 -1.11 5.41
N ASN A 34 7.06 -1.03 6.06
CA ASN A 34 8.35 -1.24 5.39
C ASN A 34 8.44 -2.65 4.79
N THR A 35 8.00 -3.68 5.52
CA THR A 35 7.94 -5.04 4.99
C THR A 35 6.96 -5.17 3.82
N LEU A 36 5.80 -4.52 3.87
CA LEU A 36 4.83 -4.53 2.77
C LEU A 36 5.36 -3.85 1.50
N ILE A 37 6.16 -2.79 1.63
CA ILE A 37 6.75 -2.08 0.49
C ILE A 37 7.86 -2.91 -0.15
N HIS A 38 8.71 -3.54 0.66
CA HIS A 38 9.89 -4.24 0.16
C HIS A 38 9.61 -5.72 -0.21
N ASN A 39 8.60 -6.35 0.38
CA ASN A 39 8.19 -7.72 0.06
C ASN A 39 7.22 -7.81 -1.12
N LYS A 40 6.94 -6.71 -1.84
CA LYS A 40 6.18 -6.71 -3.09
C LYS A 40 7.01 -7.29 -4.24
N THR A 41 7.27 -8.60 -4.18
CA THR A 41 7.74 -9.41 -5.32
C THR A 41 6.78 -10.55 -5.64
N SER A 42 5.68 -10.73 -4.91
CA SER A 42 4.59 -11.58 -5.39
C SER A 42 3.78 -10.79 -6.40
N GLN A 43 3.85 -11.25 -7.65
CA GLN A 43 2.90 -10.97 -8.74
C GLN A 43 1.48 -10.76 -8.18
N PRO A 44 0.68 -9.84 -8.74
CA PRO A 44 -0.74 -9.76 -8.39
C PRO A 44 -1.31 -11.16 -8.60
N LYS A 45 -1.75 -11.80 -7.51
CA LYS A 45 -2.52 -13.04 -7.61
C LYS A 45 -3.70 -12.66 -8.48
N GLN A 46 -3.71 -13.13 -9.73
CA GLN A 46 -4.89 -13.02 -10.56
C GLN A 46 -6.00 -13.64 -9.73
N GLU A 47 -7.00 -12.84 -9.36
CA GLU A 47 -8.23 -13.36 -8.77
C GLU A 47 -8.67 -14.49 -9.71
N PRO A 48 -8.83 -15.73 -9.20
CA PRO A 48 -9.29 -16.82 -10.05
C PRO A 48 -10.58 -16.36 -10.69
N LYS A 49 -10.74 -16.60 -12.01
CA LYS A 49 -11.97 -16.26 -12.73
C LYS A 49 -13.13 -16.83 -11.93
N ARG A 50 -13.84 -15.97 -11.20
CA ARG A 50 -15.00 -16.36 -10.41
C ARG A 50 -16.07 -16.64 -11.44
N ILE A 51 -16.30 -17.92 -11.71
CA ILE A 51 -17.47 -18.35 -12.45
C ILE A 51 -18.62 -18.15 -11.45
N PHE A 52 -19.21 -16.96 -11.49
CA PHE A 52 -20.40 -16.69 -10.72
C PHE A 52 -21.51 -17.53 -11.34
N SER A 53 -21.90 -18.61 -10.65
CA SER A 53 -23.07 -19.39 -11.02
C SER A 53 -24.28 -18.81 -10.28
N GLY A 54 -25.37 -18.59 -11.01
CA GLY A 54 -26.61 -18.03 -10.46
C GLY A 54 -26.79 -16.56 -10.83
N LEU A 55 -26.96 -15.69 -9.83
CA LEU A 55 -27.17 -14.25 -10.04
C LEU A 55 -25.85 -13.47 -9.96
N HIS A 56 -25.49 -12.79 -11.04
CA HIS A 56 -24.28 -11.97 -11.09
C HIS A 56 -24.50 -10.67 -11.86
N PHE A 57 -23.73 -9.64 -11.53
CA PHE A 57 -23.76 -8.38 -12.27
C PHE A 57 -22.89 -8.52 -13.53
N ASP A 58 -23.50 -8.33 -14.69
CA ASP A 58 -22.83 -8.28 -15.98
C ASP A 58 -22.82 -6.83 -16.48
N GLU A 59 -21.61 -6.26 -16.56
CA GLU A 59 -21.40 -4.90 -17.04
C GLU A 59 -21.77 -4.76 -18.52
N HIS A 60 -21.66 -5.82 -19.32
CA HIS A 60 -22.04 -5.81 -20.72
C HIS A 60 -23.57 -5.76 -20.90
N ALA A 61 -24.30 -6.51 -20.07
CA ALA A 61 -25.76 -6.46 -20.03
C ALA A 61 -26.30 -5.21 -19.30
N GLY A 62 -25.46 -4.50 -18.55
CA GLY A 62 -25.82 -3.31 -17.77
C GLY A 62 -26.68 -3.62 -16.55
N GLY A 63 -26.60 -4.84 -16.00
CA GLY A 63 -27.51 -5.27 -14.94
C GLY A 63 -27.18 -6.63 -14.34
N TRP A 64 -28.07 -7.09 -13.45
CA TRP A 64 -27.98 -8.43 -12.85
C TRP A 64 -28.56 -9.47 -13.82
N VAL A 65 -27.78 -10.50 -14.12
CA VAL A 65 -28.11 -11.61 -15.00
C VAL A 65 -28.22 -12.90 -14.18
N SER A 66 -29.09 -13.81 -14.61
CA SER A 66 -29.29 -15.15 -14.03
C SER A 66 -28.94 -16.22 -15.06
N ASP A 67 -28.01 -17.11 -14.72
CA ASP A 67 -27.65 -18.25 -15.58
C ASP A 67 -28.79 -19.28 -15.72
N ASN A 68 -29.80 -19.20 -14.85
CA ASN A 68 -30.90 -20.16 -14.81
C ASN A 68 -32.05 -19.82 -15.77
N TRP A 69 -31.98 -18.70 -16.49
CA TRP A 69 -33.08 -18.25 -17.36
C TRP A 69 -33.27 -19.11 -18.62
N ASP A 70 -32.19 -19.74 -19.12
CA ASP A 70 -32.20 -20.54 -20.35
C ASP A 70 -32.33 -22.06 -20.12
N ASN A 71 -32.53 -22.52 -18.88
CA ASN A 71 -32.84 -23.94 -18.61
C ASN A 71 -34.29 -24.25 -19.05
N LYS A 72 -34.47 -24.56 -20.34
CA LYS A 72 -35.61 -25.30 -20.88
C LYS A 72 -35.31 -26.79 -20.97
#